data_AF-A0A813LMT9-F1
#
_entry.id   AF-A0A813LMT9-F1
#
_cell.length_a   1.000
_cell.length_b   1.000
_cell.length_c   1.000
_cell.angle_alpha   90.00
_cell.angle_beta   90.00
_cell.angle_gamma   90.00
#
_symmetry.space_group_name_H-M   'P 1'
#
loop_
_entity.id
_entity.type
_entity.pdbx_description
1 polymer ?
#
loop_
_entity_poly.entity_id
_entity_poly.type
_entity_poly.pdbx_seq_one_letter_code
_entity_poly.pdbx_strand_id
1 'polypeptide(L)'
;MLPKHRSSPVAQLVTPWWSAACAFQVAWSAVFGAEFLLAAFVCMLGILGSLLGLLLTADRAPLSLSEYWLLRAPFSLHAGWVIAASAVNASVLADSRMCSAGTLLALAIVSLAVILAVVVLFVVASPKPEAIIGFVAAWSLGAIHAELGSATHLLDPSRFNFFAWDEVSLAGLRGAALVLSLASLGLGLLAAGLRTCSSQDRKPPAAATAVEENPSTPLAA
;
A
#
# COMPACT_ATOMS: atom_id res chain seq x y z
N MET A 1 -18.61 5.75 -7.50
CA MET A 1 -19.17 5.14 -6.27
C MET A 1 -20.62 4.76 -6.52
N LEU A 2 -21.07 3.60 -6.04
CA LEU A 2 -22.49 3.24 -6.13
C LEU A 2 -23.32 4.25 -5.33
N PRO A 3 -24.46 4.76 -5.84
CA PRO A 3 -25.28 5.75 -5.16
C PRO A 3 -25.64 5.35 -3.71
N LYS A 4 -25.79 4.05 -3.45
CA LYS A 4 -26.11 3.48 -2.13
C LYS A 4 -25.10 3.78 -1.01
N HIS A 5 -23.85 4.10 -1.35
CA HIS A 5 -22.79 4.36 -0.35
C HIS A 5 -22.51 5.85 -0.14
N ARG A 6 -23.23 6.76 -0.83
CA ARG A 6 -22.98 8.21 -0.74
C ARG A 6 -23.15 8.77 0.68
N SER A 7 -24.09 8.22 1.44
CA SER A 7 -24.38 8.60 2.82
C SER A 7 -23.58 7.81 3.86
N SER A 8 -22.72 6.86 3.45
CA SER A 8 -21.91 6.09 4.40
C SER A 8 -20.95 7.03 5.15
N PRO A 9 -20.84 6.93 6.50
CA PRO A 9 -19.90 7.73 7.27
C PRO A 9 -18.46 7.61 6.77
N VAL A 10 -18.07 6.42 6.32
CA VAL A 10 -16.74 6.16 5.75
C VAL A 10 -16.52 7.03 4.52
N ALA A 11 -17.50 7.06 3.60
CA ALA A 11 -17.40 7.83 2.35
C ALA A 11 -17.18 9.32 2.63
N GLN A 12 -17.87 9.88 3.62
CA GLN A 12 -17.70 11.28 4.03
C GLN A 12 -16.31 11.55 4.63
N LEU A 13 -15.82 10.63 5.48
CA LEU A 13 -14.50 10.74 6.11
C LEU A 13 -13.35 10.67 5.09
N VAL A 14 -13.46 9.81 4.07
CA VAL A 14 -12.39 9.61 3.07
C VAL A 14 -12.41 10.63 1.94
N THR A 15 -13.56 11.28 1.68
CA THR A 15 -13.73 12.22 0.55
C THR A 15 -12.66 13.32 0.48
N PRO A 16 -12.38 14.10 1.55
CA PRO A 16 -11.39 15.18 1.45
C PRO A 16 -9.99 14.66 1.11
N TRP A 17 -9.60 13.52 1.69
CA TRP A 17 -8.32 12.87 1.40
C TRP A 17 -8.26 12.35 -0.03
N TRP A 18 -9.36 11.77 -0.53
CA TRP A 18 -9.42 11.33 -1.91
C TRP A 18 -9.35 12.49 -2.90
N SER A 19 -10.06 13.59 -2.64
CA SER A 19 -9.98 14.81 -3.45
C SER A 19 -8.55 15.37 -3.49
N ALA A 20 -7.86 15.39 -2.35
CA ALA A 20 -6.46 15.79 -2.29
C ALA A 20 -5.55 14.84 -3.10
N ALA A 21 -5.72 13.53 -2.97
CA ALA A 21 -4.98 12.53 -3.76
C ALA A 21 -5.18 12.75 -5.26
N CYS A 22 -6.42 13.01 -5.71
CA CYS A 22 -6.70 13.32 -7.12
C CYS A 22 -6.02 14.62 -7.57
N ALA A 23 -6.05 15.68 -6.75
CA ALA A 23 -5.41 16.94 -7.09
C ALA A 23 -3.89 16.78 -7.25
N PHE A 24 -3.24 16.08 -6.30
CA PHE A 24 -1.82 15.76 -6.41
C PHE A 24 -1.51 14.81 -7.57
N GLN A 25 -2.40 13.86 -7.89
CA GLN A 25 -2.23 12.96 -9.04
C GLN A 25 -2.24 13.72 -10.37
N VAL A 26 -3.19 14.65 -10.55
CA VAL A 26 -3.26 15.50 -11.75
C VAL A 26 -2.02 16.39 -11.84
N ALA A 27 -1.64 17.03 -10.73
CA ALA A 27 -0.43 17.85 -10.68
C ALA A 27 0.83 17.02 -10.99
N TRP A 28 0.97 15.85 -10.38
CA TRP A 28 2.07 14.93 -10.59
C TRP A 28 2.24 14.57 -12.07
N SER A 29 1.15 14.19 -12.75
CA SER A 29 1.21 13.84 -14.17
C SER A 29 1.71 15.01 -15.04
N ALA A 30 1.27 16.24 -14.75
CA ALA A 30 1.72 17.42 -15.48
C ALA A 30 3.20 17.74 -15.23
N VAL A 31 3.63 17.78 -13.96
CA VAL A 31 5.01 18.16 -13.62
C VAL A 31 6.03 17.06 -13.94
N PHE A 32 5.64 15.78 -13.85
CA PHE A 32 6.48 14.66 -14.25
C PHE A 32 6.66 14.63 -15.78
N GLY A 33 5.58 14.86 -16.54
CA GLY A 33 5.65 14.96 -18.00
C GLY A 33 6.46 16.17 -18.50
N ALA A 34 6.55 17.23 -17.70
CA ALA A 34 7.42 18.39 -17.96
C ALA A 34 8.84 18.25 -17.36
N GLU A 35 9.21 17.06 -16.88
CA GLU A 35 10.51 16.75 -16.28
C GLU A 35 10.90 17.61 -15.06
N PHE A 36 9.93 18.23 -14.38
CA PHE A 36 10.14 18.91 -13.10
C PHE A 36 10.21 17.90 -11.94
N LEU A 37 11.27 17.12 -11.89
CA LEU A 37 11.40 15.94 -11.03
C LEU A 37 11.26 16.21 -9.53
N LEU A 38 11.73 17.38 -9.04
CA LEU A 38 11.53 17.75 -7.64
C LEU A 38 10.04 18.00 -7.33
N ALA A 39 9.34 18.71 -8.22
CA ALA A 39 7.91 18.96 -8.07
C ALA A 39 7.11 17.66 -8.20
N ALA A 40 7.52 16.76 -9.11
CA ALA A 40 6.94 15.43 -9.24
C ALA A 40 7.13 14.63 -7.94
N PHE A 41 8.32 14.63 -7.34
CA PHE A 41 8.55 13.96 -6.07
C PHE A 41 7.66 14.52 -4.95
N VAL A 42 7.55 15.85 -4.83
CA VAL A 42 6.65 16.49 -3.85
C VAL A 42 5.19 16.09 -4.09
N CYS A 43 4.72 16.07 -5.34
CA CYS A 43 3.36 15.62 -5.65
C CYS A 43 3.16 14.14 -5.31
N MET A 44 4.14 13.27 -5.59
CA MET A 44 4.09 11.84 -5.22
C MET A 44 3.94 11.66 -3.70
N LEU A 45 4.70 12.43 -2.90
CA LEU A 45 4.55 12.44 -1.44
C LEU A 45 3.19 13.01 -1.00
N GLY A 46 2.64 13.99 -1.73
CA GLY A 46 1.29 14.50 -1.51
C GLY A 46 0.20 13.45 -1.74
N ILE A 47 0.32 12.65 -2.82
CA ILE A 47 -0.55 11.49 -3.08
C ILE A 47 -0.43 10.49 -1.93
N LEU A 48 0.80 10.15 -1.54
CA LEU A 48 1.06 9.20 -0.46
C LEU A 48 0.43 9.67 0.85
N GLY A 49 0.73 10.89 1.29
CA GLY A 49 0.17 11.46 2.53
C GLY A 49 -1.36 11.49 2.50
N SER A 50 -1.95 11.79 1.35
CA SER A 50 -3.40 11.78 1.17
C SER A 50 -4.00 10.38 1.29
N LEU A 51 -3.38 9.37 0.67
CA LEU A 51 -3.84 7.98 0.76
C LEU A 51 -3.64 7.40 2.17
N LEU A 52 -2.55 7.72 2.86
CA LEU A 52 -2.35 7.30 4.26
C LEU A 52 -3.39 7.95 5.18
N GLY A 53 -3.64 9.26 5.02
CA GLY A 53 -4.71 9.96 5.72
C GLY A 53 -6.09 9.34 5.46
N LEU A 54 -6.35 8.93 4.21
CA LEU A 54 -7.54 8.20 3.83
C LEU A 54 -7.67 6.88 4.59
N LEU A 55 -6.62 6.05 4.61
CA LEU A 55 -6.66 4.74 5.30
C LEU A 55 -6.86 4.91 6.80
N LEU A 56 -6.15 5.84 7.43
CA LEU A 56 -6.25 6.13 8.87
C LEU A 56 -7.64 6.66 9.26
N THR A 57 -8.27 7.47 8.41
CA THR A 57 -9.62 7.98 8.66
C THR A 57 -10.71 6.95 8.37
N ALA A 58 -10.55 6.13 7.32
CA ALA A 58 -11.45 5.01 7.04
C ALA A 58 -11.51 4.03 8.22
N ASP A 59 -10.38 3.84 8.92
CA ASP A 59 -10.29 2.95 10.07
C ASP A 59 -10.99 3.46 11.33
N ARG A 60 -11.43 4.73 11.38
CA ARG A 60 -12.21 5.27 12.49
C ARG A 60 -13.67 4.83 12.48
N ALA A 61 -14.16 4.33 11.35
CA ALA A 61 -15.52 3.83 11.22
C ALA A 61 -15.56 2.30 11.16
N PRO A 62 -16.65 1.66 11.63
CA PRO A 62 -16.90 0.26 11.36
C PRO A 62 -17.17 0.10 9.86
N LEU A 63 -16.56 -0.93 9.27
CA LEU A 63 -16.70 -1.26 7.85
C LEU A 63 -17.37 -2.62 7.72
N SER A 64 -18.46 -2.68 6.96
CA SER A 64 -18.95 -3.95 6.45
C SER A 64 -17.94 -4.57 5.47
N LEU A 65 -18.05 -5.87 5.19
CA LEU A 65 -17.16 -6.54 4.23
C LEU A 65 -17.25 -5.90 2.83
N SER A 66 -18.44 -5.51 2.40
CA SER A 66 -18.65 -4.86 1.11
C SER A 66 -18.06 -3.45 1.06
N GLU A 67 -18.21 -2.66 2.13
CA GLU A 67 -17.57 -1.35 2.25
C GLU A 67 -16.06 -1.47 2.31
N TYR A 68 -15.50 -2.51 2.96
CA TYR A 68 -14.06 -2.73 2.91
C TYR A 68 -13.57 -2.91 1.47
N TRP A 69 -14.17 -3.85 0.74
CA TRP A 69 -13.73 -4.15 -0.63
C TRP A 69 -13.95 -3.00 -1.61
N LEU A 70 -14.97 -2.18 -1.40
CA LEU A 70 -15.30 -1.08 -2.31
C LEU A 70 -14.66 0.25 -1.93
N LEU A 71 -14.56 0.56 -0.63
CA LEU A 71 -14.19 1.88 -0.11
C LEU A 71 -12.84 1.92 0.59
N ARG A 72 -12.17 0.78 0.83
CA ARG A 72 -10.89 0.75 1.53
C ARG A 72 -9.81 -0.05 0.79
N ALA A 73 -10.11 -1.29 0.38
CA ALA A 73 -9.16 -2.17 -0.29
C ALA A 73 -8.50 -1.57 -1.56
N PRO A 74 -9.23 -0.88 -2.46
CA PRO A 74 -8.62 -0.26 -3.64
C PRO A 74 -7.65 0.86 -3.27
N PHE A 75 -7.93 1.61 -2.20
CA PHE A 75 -7.04 2.64 -1.70
C PHE A 75 -5.84 2.06 -0.96
N SER A 76 -5.98 0.90 -0.28
CA SER A 76 -4.85 0.16 0.28
C SER A 76 -3.89 -0.31 -0.82
N LEU A 77 -4.44 -0.85 -1.91
CA LEU A 77 -3.68 -1.24 -3.10
C LEU A 77 -2.94 -0.03 -3.68
N HIS A 78 -3.65 1.08 -3.87
CA HIS A 78 -3.08 2.31 -4.40
C HIS A 78 -1.98 2.89 -3.49
N ALA A 79 -2.21 2.91 -2.17
CA ALA A 79 -1.20 3.35 -1.20
C ALA A 79 0.06 2.47 -1.27
N GLY A 80 -0.10 1.14 -1.29
CA GLY A 80 1.00 0.18 -1.46
C GLY A 80 1.82 0.48 -2.70
N TRP A 81 1.16 0.77 -3.83
CA TRP A 81 1.83 1.10 -5.08
C TRP A 81 2.57 2.45 -4.99
N VAL A 82 1.94 3.47 -4.43
CA VAL A 82 2.52 4.81 -4.28
C VAL A 82 3.71 4.81 -3.32
N ILE A 83 3.75 3.93 -2.31
CA ILE A 83 4.94 3.74 -1.46
C ILE A 83 6.14 3.31 -2.29
N ALA A 84 5.99 2.27 -3.13
CA ALA A 84 7.05 1.81 -4.02
C ALA A 84 7.42 2.89 -5.07
N ALA A 85 6.42 3.55 -5.65
CA ALA A 85 6.63 4.62 -6.63
C ALA A 85 7.35 5.85 -6.03
N SER A 86 7.14 6.14 -4.74
CA SER A 86 7.83 7.22 -4.02
C SER A 86 9.32 6.90 -3.85
N ALA A 87 9.66 5.65 -3.51
CA ALA A 87 11.04 5.19 -3.46
C ALA A 87 11.73 5.31 -4.84
N VAL A 88 11.04 4.88 -5.90
CA VAL A 88 11.56 5.03 -7.28
C VAL A 88 11.73 6.50 -7.66
N ASN A 89 10.77 7.38 -7.34
CA ASN A 89 10.88 8.81 -7.63
C ASN A 89 12.06 9.46 -6.90
N ALA A 90 12.32 9.07 -5.64
CA ALA A 90 13.49 9.55 -4.92
C ALA A 90 14.79 9.18 -5.66
N SER A 91 14.89 7.93 -6.13
CA SER A 91 16.03 7.46 -6.93
C SER A 91 16.16 8.20 -8.25
N VAL A 92 15.06 8.42 -8.98
CA VAL A 92 15.04 9.20 -10.23
C VAL A 92 15.49 10.65 -9.99
N LEU A 93 15.01 11.28 -8.91
CA LEU A 93 15.42 12.63 -8.54
C LEU A 93 16.92 12.69 -8.21
N ALA A 94 17.45 11.72 -7.46
CA ALA A 94 18.89 11.65 -7.15
C ALA A 94 19.73 11.41 -8.42
N ASP A 95 19.29 10.50 -9.28
CA ASP A 95 19.96 10.19 -10.55
C ASP A 95 20.01 11.43 -11.45
N SER A 96 18.90 12.16 -11.60
CA SER A 96 18.81 13.41 -12.38
C SER A 96 19.77 14.51 -11.91
N ARG A 97 20.20 14.45 -10.65
CA ARG A 97 21.15 15.38 -10.04
C ARG A 97 22.59 14.89 -10.14
N MET A 98 22.84 13.81 -10.89
CA MET A 98 24.15 13.18 -11.04
C MET A 98 24.76 12.80 -9.69
N CYS A 99 23.93 12.35 -8.74
CA CYS A 99 24.42 11.89 -7.45
C CYS A 99 25.39 10.70 -7.65
N SER A 100 26.38 10.60 -6.75
CA SER A 100 27.41 9.56 -6.82
C SER A 100 26.80 8.15 -6.68
N ALA A 101 27.51 7.14 -7.21
CA ALA A 101 27.15 5.73 -7.04
C ALA A 101 26.86 5.36 -5.58
N GLY A 102 27.72 5.78 -4.63
CA GLY A 102 27.50 5.53 -3.21
C GLY A 102 26.18 6.11 -2.67
N THR A 103 25.78 7.29 -3.16
CA THR A 103 24.51 7.92 -2.78
C THR A 103 23.31 7.15 -3.35
N LEU A 104 23.38 6.75 -4.61
CA LEU A 104 22.31 5.96 -5.26
C LEU A 104 22.15 4.59 -4.62
N LEU A 105 23.27 3.92 -4.28
CA LEU A 105 23.26 2.65 -3.56
C LEU A 105 22.66 2.80 -2.16
N ALA A 106 23.08 3.82 -1.41
CA ALA A 106 22.51 4.10 -0.10
C ALA A 106 21.00 4.36 -0.19
N LEU A 107 20.55 5.11 -1.19
CA LEU A 107 19.14 5.40 -1.42
C LEU A 107 18.34 4.14 -1.79
N ALA A 108 18.92 3.23 -2.58
CA ALA A 108 18.31 1.93 -2.87
C ALA A 108 18.13 1.09 -1.59
N ILE A 109 19.18 0.98 -0.76
CA ILE A 109 19.13 0.24 0.51
C ILE A 109 18.08 0.85 1.46
N VAL A 110 18.11 2.18 1.64
CA VAL A 110 17.14 2.89 2.47
C VAL A 110 15.72 2.71 1.94
N SER A 111 15.52 2.74 0.63
CA SER A 111 14.22 2.52 0.01
C SER A 111 13.66 1.14 0.32
N LEU A 112 14.48 0.09 0.19
CA LEU A 112 14.09 -1.29 0.55
C LEU A 112 13.70 -1.39 2.03
N ALA A 113 14.49 -0.77 2.92
CA ALA A 113 14.22 -0.74 4.36
C ALA A 113 12.93 0.02 4.70
N VAL A 114 12.68 1.16 4.06
CA VAL A 114 11.45 1.96 4.26
C VAL A 114 10.22 1.18 3.80
N ILE A 115 10.28 0.51 2.64
CA ILE A 115 9.17 -0.32 2.15
C ILE A 115 8.84 -1.40 3.19
N LEU A 116 9.84 -2.14 3.67
CA LEU A 116 9.62 -3.16 4.70
C LEU A 116 9.06 -2.55 5.99
N ALA A 117 9.62 -1.43 6.46
CA ALA A 117 9.17 -0.76 7.68
C ALA A 117 7.68 -0.36 7.59
N VAL A 118 7.24 0.14 6.44
CA VAL A 118 5.83 0.46 6.20
C VAL A 118 4.96 -0.80 6.20
N VAL A 119 5.41 -1.90 5.57
CA VAL A 119 4.68 -3.18 5.63
C VAL A 119 4.52 -3.66 7.07
N VAL A 120 5.61 -3.66 7.86
CA VAL A 120 5.58 -4.05 9.28
C VAL A 120 4.62 -3.16 10.07
N LEU A 121 4.65 -1.84 9.85
CA LEU A 121 3.74 -0.91 10.53
C LEU A 121 2.27 -1.24 10.22
N PHE A 122 1.92 -1.46 8.96
CA PHE A 122 0.54 -1.73 8.54
C PHE A 122 0.04 -3.15 8.84
N VAL A 123 0.94 -4.13 8.96
CA VAL A 123 0.60 -5.52 9.26
C VAL A 123 0.60 -5.79 10.76
N VAL A 124 1.63 -5.34 11.48
CA VAL A 124 1.90 -5.73 12.87
C VAL A 124 1.46 -4.65 13.86
N ALA A 125 1.73 -3.38 13.57
CA ALA A 125 1.44 -2.28 14.51
C ALA A 125 0.03 -1.71 14.35
N SER A 126 -0.61 -1.90 13.19
CA SER A 126 -1.97 -1.42 12.94
C SER A 126 -2.99 -2.25 13.75
N PRO A 127 -3.95 -1.60 14.46
CA PRO A 127 -5.07 -2.30 15.10
C PRO A 127 -5.93 -3.10 14.11
N LYS A 128 -5.86 -2.75 12.82
CA LYS A 128 -6.52 -3.43 11.71
C LYS A 128 -5.44 -3.83 10.70
N PRO A 129 -4.91 -5.06 10.77
CA PRO A 129 -3.86 -5.53 9.86
C PRO A 129 -4.27 -5.38 8.40
N GLU A 130 -3.38 -4.80 7.59
CA GLU A 130 -3.61 -4.57 6.16
C GLU A 130 -2.72 -5.47 5.29
N ALA A 131 -3.32 -6.55 4.78
CA ALA A 131 -2.64 -7.54 3.95
C ALA A 131 -2.28 -7.01 2.55
N ILE A 132 -3.11 -6.13 1.97
CA ILE A 132 -2.95 -5.67 0.59
C ILE A 132 -1.64 -4.90 0.41
N ILE A 133 -1.26 -4.06 1.38
CA ILE A 133 0.02 -3.33 1.34
C ILE A 133 1.19 -4.32 1.37
N GLY A 134 1.12 -5.38 2.19
CA GLY A 134 2.12 -6.45 2.21
C GLY A 134 2.25 -7.17 0.86
N PHE A 135 1.13 -7.48 0.21
CA PHE A 135 1.15 -8.11 -1.12
C PHE A 135 1.70 -7.21 -2.22
N VAL A 136 1.35 -5.92 -2.21
CA VAL A 136 1.90 -4.97 -3.19
C VAL A 136 3.41 -4.77 -2.98
N ALA A 137 3.87 -4.72 -1.72
CA ALA A 137 5.29 -4.67 -1.42
C ALA A 137 6.01 -5.95 -1.89
N ALA A 138 5.43 -7.13 -1.63
CA ALA A 138 5.98 -8.40 -2.09
C ALA A 138 6.16 -8.41 -3.61
N TRP A 139 5.12 -8.02 -4.36
CA TRP A 139 5.19 -7.92 -5.81
C TRP A 139 6.23 -6.89 -6.30
N SER A 140 6.25 -5.68 -5.72
CA SER A 140 7.18 -4.62 -6.12
C SER A 140 8.64 -5.01 -5.88
N LEU A 141 8.94 -5.61 -4.73
CA LEU A 141 10.28 -6.10 -4.39
C LEU A 141 10.68 -7.31 -5.25
N GLY A 142 9.72 -8.17 -5.60
CA GLY A 142 9.93 -9.27 -6.55
C GLY A 142 10.28 -8.76 -7.95
N ALA A 143 9.65 -7.69 -8.41
CA ALA A 143 10.00 -7.03 -9.67
C ALA A 143 11.43 -6.47 -9.64
N ILE A 144 11.84 -5.82 -8.55
CA ILE A 144 13.23 -5.35 -8.37
C ILE A 144 14.22 -6.52 -8.45
N HIS A 145 13.92 -7.64 -7.78
CA HIS A 145 14.74 -8.84 -7.86
C HIS A 145 14.89 -9.35 -9.32
N ALA A 146 13.79 -9.36 -10.08
CA ALA A 146 13.79 -9.82 -11.46
C ALA A 146 14.63 -8.91 -12.37
N GLU A 147 14.44 -7.59 -12.25
CA GLU A 147 15.17 -6.58 -13.05
C GLU A 147 16.69 -6.62 -12.79
N LEU A 148 17.09 -6.72 -11.51
CA LEU A 148 18.50 -6.84 -11.13
C LEU A 148 19.13 -8.17 -11.58
N GLY A 149 18.34 -9.14 -12.06
CA GLY A 149 18.85 -10.42 -12.53
C GLY A 149 19.61 -10.36 -13.86
N SER A 150 19.23 -9.44 -14.75
CA SER A 150 19.97 -9.16 -15.97
C SER A 150 20.69 -7.80 -15.91
N ALA A 151 20.14 -6.86 -15.14
CA ALA A 151 20.66 -5.49 -14.97
C ALA A 151 21.04 -4.77 -16.28
N THR A 152 20.48 -5.20 -17.42
CA THR A 152 20.93 -4.79 -18.77
C THR A 152 20.89 -3.27 -18.93
N HIS A 153 19.82 -2.63 -18.45
CA HIS A 153 19.67 -1.18 -18.50
C HIS A 153 20.62 -0.42 -17.56
N LEU A 154 20.98 -1.00 -16.41
CA LEU A 154 21.89 -0.38 -15.45
C LEU A 154 23.35 -0.44 -15.92
N LEU A 155 23.70 -1.47 -16.69
CA LEU A 155 25.04 -1.72 -17.20
C LEU A 155 25.29 -1.13 -18.60
N ASP A 156 24.31 -0.44 -19.17
CA ASP A 156 24.45 0.24 -20.46
C ASP A 156 25.32 1.50 -20.33
N PRO A 157 26.49 1.58 -20.98
CA PRO A 157 27.37 2.74 -20.92
C PRO A 157 26.76 4.03 -21.51
N SER A 158 25.69 3.91 -22.30
CA SER A 158 24.96 5.05 -22.87
C SER A 158 23.91 5.63 -21.91
N ARG A 159 23.67 4.97 -20.77
CA ARG A 159 22.71 5.43 -19.75
C ARG A 159 23.14 6.77 -19.16
N PHE A 160 22.16 7.63 -18.90
CA PHE A 160 22.34 8.84 -18.11
C PHE A 160 22.88 8.51 -16.70
N ASN A 161 23.91 9.24 -16.26
CA ASN A 161 24.58 8.98 -14.97
C ASN A 161 25.05 7.51 -14.81
N PHE A 162 25.77 7.02 -15.82
CA PHE A 162 26.30 5.66 -15.84
C PHE A 162 27.36 5.42 -14.75
N PHE A 163 27.26 4.27 -14.09
CA PHE A 163 28.30 3.72 -13.22
C PHE A 163 28.49 2.24 -13.55
N ALA A 164 29.74 1.81 -13.59
CA ALA A 164 30.09 0.39 -13.68
C ALA A 164 29.88 -0.27 -12.31
N TRP A 165 28.63 -0.66 -12.04
CA TRP A 165 28.26 -1.35 -10.81
C TRP A 165 28.94 -2.72 -10.74
N ASP A 166 29.55 -3.02 -9.59
CA ASP A 166 30.14 -4.33 -9.36
C ASP A 166 29.08 -5.40 -9.13
N GLU A 167 29.42 -6.64 -9.48
CA GLU A 167 28.52 -7.79 -9.37
C GLU A 167 28.07 -8.03 -7.91
N VAL A 168 28.93 -7.74 -6.93
CA VAL A 168 28.64 -7.99 -5.51
C VAL A 168 27.54 -7.04 -5.02
N SER A 169 27.62 -5.76 -5.35
CA SER A 169 26.59 -4.78 -5.02
C SER A 169 25.24 -5.12 -5.66
N LEU A 170 25.23 -5.46 -6.95
CA LEU A 170 24.00 -5.85 -7.67
C LEU A 170 23.40 -7.14 -7.11
N ALA A 171 24.22 -8.17 -6.89
CA ALA A 171 23.79 -9.43 -6.31
C ALA A 171 23.28 -9.25 -4.87
N GLY A 172 23.91 -8.38 -4.08
CA GLY A 172 23.48 -8.02 -2.73
C GLY A 172 22.10 -7.37 -2.71
N LEU A 173 21.87 -6.35 -3.55
CA LEU A 173 20.56 -5.70 -3.69
C LEU A 173 19.49 -6.67 -4.21
N ARG A 174 19.84 -7.51 -5.20
CA ARG A 174 18.95 -8.53 -5.76
C ARG A 174 18.53 -9.56 -4.71
N GLY A 175 19.47 -10.03 -3.90
CA GLY A 175 19.23 -10.95 -2.80
C GLY A 175 18.37 -10.31 -1.71
N ALA A 176 18.68 -9.07 -1.32
CA ALA A 176 17.88 -8.31 -0.35
C ALA A 176 16.43 -8.13 -0.83
N ALA A 177 16.23 -7.74 -2.10
CA ALA A 177 14.90 -7.59 -2.68
C ALA A 177 14.09 -8.89 -2.63
N LEU A 178 14.71 -10.05 -2.90
CA LEU A 178 14.04 -11.35 -2.79
C LEU A 178 13.63 -11.68 -1.35
N VAL A 179 14.56 -11.54 -0.40
CA VAL A 179 14.28 -11.82 1.02
C VAL A 179 13.15 -10.93 1.53
N LEU A 180 13.20 -9.64 1.21
CA LEU A 180 12.16 -8.68 1.62
C LEU A 180 10.83 -8.93 0.90
N SER A 181 10.85 -9.39 -0.35
CA SER A 181 9.65 -9.81 -1.07
C SER A 181 8.96 -10.98 -0.36
N LEU A 182 9.71 -12.03 -0.03
CA LEU A 182 9.20 -13.21 0.69
C LEU A 182 8.72 -12.85 2.10
N ALA A 183 9.46 -12.00 2.81
CA ALA A 183 9.06 -11.50 4.12
C ALA A 183 7.74 -10.72 4.04
N SER A 184 7.61 -9.82 3.06
CA SER A 184 6.37 -9.03 2.84
C SER A 184 5.19 -9.92 2.46
N LEU A 185 5.42 -10.98 1.69
CA LEU A 185 4.41 -11.98 1.37
C LEU A 185 3.95 -12.74 2.63
N GLY A 186 4.88 -13.22 3.44
CA GLY A 186 4.58 -13.88 4.71
C GLY A 186 3.79 -12.99 5.68
N LEU A 187 4.19 -11.71 5.80
CA LEU A 187 3.48 -10.70 6.58
C LEU A 187 2.08 -10.42 6.02
N GLY A 188 1.93 -10.33 4.70
CA GLY A 188 0.62 -10.17 4.04
C GLY A 188 -0.32 -11.36 4.31
N LEU A 189 0.20 -12.59 4.20
CA LEU A 189 -0.54 -13.80 4.54
C LEU A 189 -0.96 -13.84 6.01
N LEU A 190 -0.06 -13.46 6.92
CA LEU A 190 -0.35 -13.35 8.35
C LEU A 190 -1.48 -12.34 8.61
N ALA A 191 -1.41 -11.14 8.04
CA ALA A 191 -2.47 -10.13 8.17
C ALA A 191 -3.82 -10.63 7.65
N ALA A 192 -3.83 -11.33 6.51
CA ALA A 192 -5.04 -11.92 5.94
C ALA A 192 -5.63 -12.97 6.90
N GLY A 193 -4.79 -13.87 7.44
CA GLY A 193 -5.18 -14.88 8.41
C GLY A 193 -5.77 -14.28 9.69
N LEU A 194 -5.06 -13.33 10.32
CA LEU A 194 -5.52 -12.64 11.53
C LEU A 194 -6.90 -12.00 11.33
N ARG A 195 -7.11 -11.38 10.17
CA ARG A 195 -8.39 -10.75 9.85
C ARG A 195 -9.54 -11.75 9.71
N THR A 196 -9.28 -12.91 9.11
CA THR A 196 -10.30 -13.96 8.99
C THR A 196 -10.68 -14.55 10.35
N CYS A 197 -9.69 -14.78 11.24
CA CYS A 197 -9.94 -15.24 12.60
C CYS A 197 -10.77 -14.24 13.41
N SER A 198 -10.38 -12.97 13.43
CA SER A 198 -11.11 -11.93 14.18
C SER A 198 -12.55 -11.70 13.68
N SER A 199 -12.86 -12.07 12.44
CA SER A 199 -14.23 -12.00 11.93
C SER A 199 -15.13 -13.15 12.41
N GLN A 200 -14.56 -14.30 12.76
CA GLN A 200 -15.31 -15.46 13.24
C GLN A 200 -15.79 -15.26 14.69
N ASP A 201 -14.95 -14.68 15.54
CA ASP A 201 -15.28 -14.42 16.96
C ASP A 201 -16.43 -13.41 17.15
N ARG A 202 -16.78 -12.65 16.11
CA ARG A 202 -17.89 -11.69 16.14
C ARG A 202 -19.24 -12.25 15.68
N LYS A 203 -19.33 -13.51 15.23
CA LYS A 203 -20.65 -14.12 15.07
C LYS A 203 -21.25 -14.27 16.47
N PRO A 204 -22.39 -13.62 16.78
CA PRO A 204 -23.03 -13.84 18.07
C PRO A 204 -23.27 -15.36 18.22
N PRO A 205 -23.07 -15.92 19.43
CA PRO A 205 -23.43 -17.32 19.67
C PRO A 205 -24.84 -17.49 19.15
N ALA A 206 -25.06 -18.50 18.31
CA ALA A 206 -26.37 -18.80 17.75
C ALA A 206 -27.36 -18.86 18.92
N ALA A 207 -28.06 -17.75 19.14
CA ALA A 207 -29.00 -17.65 20.23
C ALA A 207 -30.10 -18.63 19.88
N ALA A 208 -30.11 -19.73 20.64
CA ALA A 208 -31.30 -20.46 21.04
C ALA A 208 -32.55 -20.04 20.27
N THR A 209 -32.71 -20.56 19.06
CA THR A 209 -33.98 -20.57 18.32
C THR A 209 -34.92 -21.61 18.95
N ALA A 210 -35.07 -21.56 20.26
CA ALA A 210 -35.96 -22.41 21.01
C ALA A 210 -36.51 -21.59 22.19
N VAL A 211 -37.83 -21.70 22.38
CA VAL A 211 -38.65 -21.10 23.45
C VAL A 211 -39.04 -19.64 23.12
N GLU A 212 -40.27 -19.30 22.74
CA GLU A 212 -41.58 -19.87 23.10
C GLU A 212 -42.62 -19.44 22.03
N GLU A 213 -43.07 -20.38 21.19
CA GLU A 213 -44.43 -20.27 20.64
C GLU A 213 -45.36 -20.34 21.85
N ASN A 214 -46.09 -19.26 22.13
CA ASN A 214 -47.14 -19.23 23.14
C ASN A 214 -48.47 -19.52 22.43
N PRO A 215 -49.01 -20.76 22.51
CA PRO A 215 -50.35 -21.02 22.06
C PRO A 215 -51.31 -20.63 23.18
N SER A 216 -52.39 -19.95 22.81
CA SER A 216 -53.63 -19.71 23.57
C SER A 216 -53.72 -18.43 24.41
N THR A 217 -54.58 -17.52 23.94
CA THR A 217 -55.64 -16.92 24.76
C THR A 217 -56.77 -16.44 23.82
N PRO A 218 -58.04 -16.53 24.24
CA PRO A 218 -59.16 -16.89 23.38
C PRO A 218 -60.05 -15.70 22.99
N LEU A 219 -60.94 -15.97 22.02
CA LEU A 219 -62.11 -15.16 21.68
C LEU A 219 -62.86 -14.66 22.93
N ALA A 220 -63.15 -13.36 22.94
CA ALA A 220 -64.22 -12.79 23.76
C ALA A 220 -65.06 -11.83 22.90
N ALA A 221 -66.30 -12.28 22.68
CA ALA A 221 -67.58 -11.62 22.35
C ALA A 221 -67.60 -10.32 21.53
#